data_AF-A0A5B8U817-F1
#
_entry.id   AF-A0A5B8U817-F1
#
_cell.length_a   1.000
_cell.length_b   1.000
_cell.length_c   1.000
_cell.angle_alpha   90.00
_cell.angle_beta   90.00
_cell.angle_gamma   90.00
#
_symmetry.space_group_name_H-M   'P 1'
#
loop_
_entity.id
_entity.type
_entity.pdbx_description
1 polymer ?
#
loop_
_entity_poly.entity_id
_entity_poly.type
_entity_poly.pdbx_seq_one_letter_code
_entity_poly.pdbx_strand_id
1 'polypeptide(L)'
;MLAALWFFTTRDDATTSAPVAPAEPGTALTAATPYDRDLRLGNVVLAAAPAQFAAAHALADDLAGRPTAALRRAGQAVLVRHAPDGAAAPGITAYARGRTAQADAATDPGLRTFVDYWLGRAAG
;
A
#
# COMPACT_ATOMS: atom_id res chain seq x y z
N MET A 1 -1.56 46.99 26.04
CA MET A 1 -1.02 46.29 27.23
C MET A 1 -2.08 45.30 27.68
N LEU A 2 -1.71 44.00 27.72
CA LEU A 2 -2.25 42.86 28.50
C LEU A 2 -3.77 42.73 28.76
N ALA A 3 -4.42 41.65 28.30
CA ALA A 3 -4.62 40.35 28.99
C ALA A 3 -5.94 40.36 29.82
N ALA A 4 -6.70 39.28 30.06
CA ALA A 4 -6.45 37.84 30.04
C ALA A 4 -7.78 37.05 29.91
N LEU A 5 -7.65 35.80 29.46
CA LEU A 5 -8.65 34.72 29.49
C LEU A 5 -9.08 34.35 30.92
N TRP A 6 -10.37 34.04 31.16
CA TRP A 6 -10.90 33.02 32.11
C TRP A 6 -12.35 32.68 31.66
N PHE A 7 -12.72 31.51 31.09
CA PHE A 7 -12.88 30.12 31.55
C PHE A 7 -14.19 29.75 32.31
N PHE A 8 -14.89 28.71 31.78
CA PHE A 8 -15.85 27.74 32.37
C PHE A 8 -17.31 28.18 32.66
N THR A 9 -18.41 27.44 32.40
CA THR A 9 -18.73 26.03 32.01
C THR A 9 -20.06 26.05 31.19
N THR A 10 -20.41 25.12 30.30
CA THR A 10 -21.04 23.82 30.65
C THR A 10 -20.75 22.72 29.60
N ARG A 11 -20.25 21.58 30.10
CA ARG A 11 -20.47 20.16 29.67
C ARG A 11 -21.81 19.96 28.95
N ASP A 12 -22.04 19.08 27.99
CA ASP A 12 -21.54 17.75 27.63
C ASP A 12 -22.20 17.50 26.25
N ASP A 13 -21.47 17.30 25.15
CA ASP A 13 -21.43 16.00 24.46
C ASP A 13 -20.28 16.07 23.43
N ALA A 14 -19.04 15.96 23.92
CA ALA A 14 -17.93 15.67 23.04
C ALA A 14 -17.95 14.16 22.80
N THR A 15 -18.92 13.69 21.99
CA THR A 15 -18.70 12.48 21.20
C THR A 15 -17.51 12.80 20.30
N THR A 16 -16.33 12.55 20.85
CA THR A 16 -15.08 12.54 20.11
C THR A 16 -15.26 11.34 19.20
N SER A 17 -15.82 11.56 18.02
CA SER A 17 -15.54 10.69 16.89
C SER A 17 -14.02 10.68 16.83
N ALA A 18 -13.42 9.63 17.40
CA ALA A 18 -12.02 9.34 17.21
C ALA A 18 -11.78 9.54 15.72
N PRO A 19 -10.74 10.28 15.29
CA PRO A 19 -10.46 10.39 13.88
C PRO A 19 -10.43 8.97 13.34
N VAL A 20 -11.41 8.62 12.51
CA VAL A 20 -11.45 7.32 11.85
C VAL A 20 -10.19 7.37 11.02
N ALA A 21 -9.14 6.70 11.50
CA ALA A 21 -7.92 6.57 10.74
C ALA A 21 -8.36 6.09 9.35
N PRO A 22 -7.92 6.74 8.26
CA PRO A 22 -8.31 6.33 6.92
C PRO A 22 -8.15 4.81 6.83
N ALA A 23 -9.22 4.11 6.48
CA ALA A 23 -9.19 2.66 6.41
C ALA A 23 -8.02 2.26 5.50
N GLU A 24 -7.10 1.42 6.00
CA GLU A 24 -5.92 1.03 5.23
C GLU A 24 -6.39 0.33 3.95
N PRO A 25 -5.96 0.77 2.75
CA PRO A 25 -6.39 0.18 1.51
C PRO A 25 -5.95 -1.28 1.40
N GLY A 26 -6.84 -2.08 0.81
CA GLY A 26 -6.65 -3.51 0.57
C GLY A 26 -7.23 -4.42 1.65
N THR A 27 -7.33 -5.68 1.29
CA THR A 27 -7.86 -6.76 2.12
C THR A 27 -6.78 -7.30 3.05
N ALA A 28 -7.15 -7.70 4.25
CA ALA A 28 -6.22 -8.34 5.18
C ALA A 28 -5.73 -9.67 4.60
N LEU A 29 -4.41 -9.85 4.60
CA LEU A 29 -3.78 -11.08 4.17
C LEU A 29 -3.77 -12.06 5.35
N THR A 30 -4.46 -13.19 5.21
CA THR A 30 -4.63 -14.19 6.29
C THR A 30 -3.60 -15.31 6.24
N ALA A 31 -2.83 -15.43 5.16
CA ALA A 31 -1.83 -16.46 4.94
C ALA A 31 -0.47 -15.85 4.58
N ALA A 32 0.61 -16.56 4.90
CA ALA A 32 1.96 -16.18 4.48
C ALA A 32 2.08 -16.17 2.95
N THR A 33 2.87 -15.23 2.41
CA THR A 33 3.15 -15.15 0.97
C THR A 33 4.60 -15.50 0.69
N PRO A 34 4.93 -15.95 -0.55
CA PRO A 34 6.33 -16.11 -0.96
C PRO A 34 7.11 -14.78 -0.94
N TYR A 35 6.43 -13.64 -0.78
CA TYR A 35 7.00 -12.30 -0.80
C TYR A 35 7.27 -11.72 0.59
N ASP A 36 6.97 -12.44 1.67
CA ASP A 36 7.03 -11.94 3.06
C ASP A 36 8.39 -11.34 3.44
N ARG A 37 9.50 -11.77 2.82
CA ARG A 37 10.81 -11.15 3.05
C ARG A 37 10.86 -9.72 2.48
N ASP A 38 10.40 -9.54 1.24
CA ASP A 38 10.39 -8.25 0.56
C ASP A 38 9.39 -7.30 1.23
N LEU A 39 8.21 -7.81 1.64
CA LEU A 39 7.17 -7.05 2.33
C LEU A 39 7.59 -6.60 3.74
N ARG A 40 8.37 -7.42 4.46
CA ARG A 40 8.91 -7.05 5.79
C ARG A 40 9.86 -5.86 5.73
N LEU A 41 10.51 -5.65 4.59
CA LEU A 41 11.36 -4.48 4.38
C LEU A 41 10.55 -3.22 4.09
N GLY A 42 9.24 -3.32 3.83
CA GLY A 42 8.37 -2.19 3.48
C GLY A 42 8.06 -2.07 1.99
N ASN A 43 8.70 -2.90 1.14
CA ASN A 43 8.45 -2.90 -0.30
C ASN A 43 7.04 -3.37 -0.63
N VAL A 44 6.57 -2.97 -1.81
CA VAL A 44 5.32 -3.45 -2.40
C VAL A 44 5.63 -4.44 -3.51
N VAL A 45 4.90 -5.56 -3.59
CA VAL A 45 5.09 -6.56 -4.63
C VAL A 45 3.86 -6.64 -5.53
N LEU A 46 4.04 -6.47 -6.83
CA LEU A 46 3.03 -6.70 -7.87
C LEU A 46 3.24 -8.10 -8.46
N ALA A 47 2.39 -9.04 -8.08
CA ALA A 47 2.36 -10.36 -8.70
C ALA A 47 1.42 -10.32 -9.92
N ALA A 48 1.97 -10.49 -11.10
CA ALA A 48 1.23 -10.34 -12.36
C ALA A 48 1.20 -11.66 -13.15
N ALA A 49 0.07 -11.92 -13.81
CA ALA A 49 -0.02 -12.95 -14.84
C ALA A 49 0.93 -12.61 -16.02
N PRO A 50 1.41 -13.61 -16.80
CA PRO A 50 2.37 -13.38 -17.88
C PRO A 50 1.94 -12.28 -18.88
N ALA A 51 0.65 -12.25 -19.25
CA ALA A 51 0.10 -11.25 -20.18
C ALA A 51 0.11 -9.82 -19.62
N GLN A 52 0.10 -9.66 -18.29
CA GLN A 52 0.07 -8.36 -17.60
C GLN A 52 1.46 -7.92 -17.12
N PHE A 53 2.51 -8.73 -17.32
CA PHE A 53 3.82 -8.50 -16.72
C PHE A 53 4.48 -7.20 -17.20
N ALA A 54 4.40 -6.91 -18.50
CA ALA A 54 4.91 -5.66 -19.06
C ALA A 54 4.16 -4.43 -18.52
N ALA A 55 2.83 -4.52 -18.40
CA ALA A 55 1.99 -3.46 -17.86
C ALA A 55 2.26 -3.22 -16.37
N ALA A 56 2.45 -4.29 -15.60
CA ALA A 56 2.84 -4.21 -14.18
C ALA A 56 4.21 -3.54 -14.00
N HIS A 57 5.17 -3.83 -14.89
CA HIS A 57 6.47 -3.15 -14.90
C HIS A 57 6.37 -1.67 -15.24
N ALA A 58 5.54 -1.30 -16.23
CA ALA A 58 5.31 0.10 -16.56
C ALA A 58 4.67 0.86 -15.38
N LEU A 59 3.70 0.25 -14.69
CA LEU A 59 3.10 0.82 -13.48
C LEU A 59 4.14 0.98 -12.36
N ALA A 60 4.96 -0.03 -12.10
CA ALA A 60 5.99 0.05 -11.07
C ALA A 60 7.00 1.18 -11.33
N ASP A 61 7.41 1.36 -12.59
CA ASP A 61 8.33 2.42 -13.01
C ASP A 61 7.68 3.81 -12.91
N ASP A 62 6.39 3.94 -13.24
CA ASP A 62 5.65 5.21 -13.07
C ASP A 62 5.48 5.62 -11.61
N LEU A 63 5.23 4.67 -10.70
CA LEU A 63 4.96 4.96 -9.29
C LEU A 63 6.22 5.17 -8.45
N ALA A 64 7.24 4.35 -8.64
CA ALA A 64 8.43 4.34 -7.78
C ALA A 64 9.75 4.41 -8.57
N GLY A 65 9.69 4.41 -9.89
CA GLY A 65 10.87 4.27 -10.75
C GLY A 65 11.51 2.87 -10.67
N ARG A 66 12.68 2.75 -11.29
CA ARG A 66 13.42 1.49 -11.30
C ARG A 66 13.81 1.06 -9.89
N PRO A 67 13.52 -0.20 -9.48
CA PRO A 67 13.85 -0.69 -8.15
C PRO A 67 15.36 -0.92 -8.00
N THR A 68 16.07 0.06 -7.45
CA THR A 68 17.50 -0.03 -7.15
C THR A 68 17.75 -0.85 -5.87
N ALA A 69 18.99 -1.31 -5.67
CA ALA A 69 19.36 -2.03 -4.44
C ALA A 69 19.19 -1.15 -3.18
N ALA A 70 19.38 0.17 -3.30
CA ALA A 70 19.17 1.11 -2.20
C ALA A 70 17.69 1.20 -1.83
N LEU A 71 16.81 1.41 -2.82
CA LEU A 71 15.36 1.48 -2.60
C LEU A 71 14.80 0.20 -2.00
N ARG A 72 15.23 -0.97 -2.49
CA ARG A 72 14.81 -2.27 -1.94
C ARG A 72 15.16 -2.45 -0.47
N ARG A 73 16.35 -1.99 -0.06
CA ARG A 73 16.81 -2.06 1.33
C ARG A 73 16.10 -1.06 2.23
N ALA A 74 15.72 0.09 1.66
CA ALA A 74 14.94 1.12 2.34
C ALA A 74 13.44 0.79 2.43
N GLY A 75 12.96 -0.30 1.80
CA GLY A 75 11.52 -0.58 1.74
C GLY A 75 10.76 0.26 0.74
N GLN A 76 11.44 0.96 -0.15
CA GLN A 76 10.87 1.96 -1.05
C GLN A 76 10.86 1.48 -2.51
N ALA A 77 10.83 0.17 -2.73
CA ALA A 77 10.76 -0.39 -4.07
C ALA A 77 9.40 -1.04 -4.35
N VAL A 78 8.93 -0.87 -5.58
CA VAL A 78 7.88 -1.71 -6.17
C VAL A 78 8.56 -2.84 -6.95
N LEU A 79 8.25 -4.08 -6.58
CA LEU A 79 8.83 -5.28 -7.18
C LEU A 79 7.78 -6.00 -8.00
N VAL A 80 8.07 -6.26 -9.26
CA VAL A 80 7.19 -7.08 -10.10
C VAL A 80 7.66 -8.52 -10.07
N ARG A 81 6.71 -9.44 -9.82
CA ARG A 81 6.93 -10.88 -9.76
C ARG A 81 5.88 -11.60 -10.59
N HIS A 82 6.18 -12.80 -11.03
CA HIS A 82 5.16 -13.67 -11.60
C HIS A 82 4.17 -14.06 -10.51
N ALA A 83 2.88 -14.09 -10.88
CA ALA A 83 1.86 -14.69 -10.05
C ALA A 83 2.24 -16.15 -9.72
N PRO A 84 1.98 -16.61 -8.48
CA PRO A 84 2.27 -18.00 -8.12
C PRO A 84 1.48 -18.97 -8.99
N ASP A 85 2.08 -20.12 -9.30
CA ASP A 85 1.45 -21.18 -10.08
C ASP A 85 0.10 -21.57 -9.45
N GLY A 86 -0.98 -21.57 -10.24
CA GLY A 86 -2.34 -21.84 -9.78
C GLY A 86 -3.15 -20.62 -9.35
N ALA A 87 -2.62 -19.39 -9.44
CA ALA A 87 -3.43 -18.18 -9.36
C ALA A 87 -4.40 -18.12 -10.56
N ALA A 88 -5.64 -18.54 -10.34
CA ALA A 88 -6.66 -18.67 -11.39
C ALA A 88 -7.15 -17.33 -11.97
N ALA A 89 -6.82 -16.21 -11.34
CA ALA A 89 -7.33 -14.91 -11.74
C ALA A 89 -6.42 -14.24 -12.80
N PRO A 90 -6.97 -13.90 -13.99
CA PRO A 90 -6.26 -13.04 -14.94
C PRO A 90 -6.15 -11.64 -14.32
N GLY A 91 -4.95 -11.21 -13.95
CA GLY A 91 -4.79 -9.87 -13.39
C GLY A 91 -3.46 -9.63 -12.69
N ILE A 92 -3.48 -8.63 -11.81
CA ILE A 92 -2.37 -8.20 -10.98
C ILE A 92 -2.83 -8.20 -9.54
N THR A 93 -2.05 -8.83 -8.67
CA THR A 93 -2.25 -8.78 -7.23
C THR A 93 -1.12 -7.99 -6.60
N ALA A 94 -1.44 -6.87 -5.96
CA ALA A 94 -0.50 -6.15 -5.13
C ALA A 94 -0.47 -6.74 -3.72
N TYR A 95 0.73 -6.83 -3.16
CA TYR A 95 0.99 -7.23 -1.79
C TYR A 95 1.77 -6.13 -1.09
N ALA A 96 1.29 -5.78 0.10
CA ALA A 96 1.98 -4.92 1.06
C ALA A 96 1.92 -5.60 2.43
N ARG A 97 2.60 -5.06 3.44
CA ARG A 97 2.73 -5.67 4.78
C ARG A 97 1.39 -6.12 5.39
N GLY A 98 1.07 -7.41 5.27
CA GLY A 98 -0.18 -8.00 5.76
C GLY A 98 -1.44 -7.61 4.98
N ARG A 99 -1.30 -7.00 3.80
CA ARG A 99 -2.41 -6.54 2.95
C ARG A 99 -2.24 -6.96 1.51
N THR A 100 -3.37 -7.08 0.82
CA THR A 100 -3.38 -7.34 -0.62
C THR A 100 -4.48 -6.55 -1.31
N ALA A 101 -4.25 -6.21 -2.57
CA ALA A 101 -5.27 -5.67 -3.46
C ALA A 101 -5.20 -6.42 -4.79
N GLN A 102 -6.35 -6.88 -5.28
CA GLN A 102 -6.47 -7.53 -6.57
C GLN A 102 -7.05 -6.54 -7.57
N ALA A 103 -6.49 -6.53 -8.77
CA ALA A 103 -6.95 -5.74 -9.89
C ALA A 103 -6.91 -6.57 -11.17
N ASP A 104 -7.86 -6.35 -12.07
CA ASP A 104 -7.90 -7.05 -13.36
C ASP A 104 -6.85 -6.49 -14.34
N ALA A 105 -6.41 -5.24 -14.14
CA ALA A 105 -5.47 -4.55 -15.01
C ALA A 105 -4.54 -3.58 -14.25
N ALA A 106 -3.39 -3.27 -14.84
CA ALA A 106 -2.42 -2.30 -14.28
C ALA A 106 -2.95 -0.86 -14.24
N THR A 107 -3.98 -0.56 -15.03
CA THR A 107 -4.63 0.76 -15.09
C THR A 107 -5.72 0.95 -14.05
N ASP A 108 -5.97 -0.06 -13.20
CA ASP A 108 -6.96 0.05 -12.13
C ASP A 108 -6.53 1.17 -11.14
N PRO A 109 -7.37 2.19 -10.93
CA PRO A 109 -7.02 3.29 -10.03
C PRO A 109 -6.85 2.83 -8.58
N GLY A 110 -7.56 1.78 -8.14
CA GLY A 110 -7.44 1.21 -6.80
C GLY A 110 -6.07 0.56 -6.58
N LEU A 111 -5.48 -0.03 -7.63
CA LEU A 111 -4.12 -0.57 -7.58
C LEU A 111 -3.10 0.54 -7.32
N ARG A 112 -3.22 1.67 -8.03
CA ARG A 112 -2.36 2.85 -7.82
C ARG A 112 -2.49 3.39 -6.40
N THR A 113 -3.72 3.64 -5.94
CA THR A 113 -3.98 4.14 -4.57
C THR A 113 -3.39 3.21 -3.50
N PHE A 114 -3.50 1.88 -3.69
CA PHE A 114 -2.91 0.91 -2.78
C PHE A 114 -1.38 1.04 -2.72
N VAL A 115 -0.71 1.08 -3.87
CA VAL A 115 0.75 1.15 -3.94
C VAL A 115 1.27 2.47 -3.34
N ASP A 116 0.67 3.60 -3.70
CA ASP A 116 1.07 4.93 -3.20
C ASP A 116 0.95 5.01 -1.66
N TYR A 117 -0.16 4.50 -1.10
CA TYR A 117 -0.36 4.47 0.35
C TYR A 117 0.74 3.68 1.07
N TRP A 118 1.06 2.49 0.58
CA TRP A 118 2.01 1.59 1.25
C TRP A 118 3.48 1.99 1.05
N LEU A 119 3.84 2.56 -0.11
CA LEU A 119 5.16 3.16 -0.32
C LEU A 119 5.38 4.38 0.59
N GLY A 120 4.38 5.25 0.72
CA GLY A 120 4.47 6.43 1.59
C GLY A 120 4.66 6.05 3.07
N ARG A 121 4.10 4.91 3.50
CA ARG A 121 4.26 4.39 4.86
C ARG A 121 5.63 3.77 5.13
N ALA A 122 6.33 3.27 4.11
CA ALA A 122 7.69 2.76 4.27
C ALA A 122 8.74 3.88 4.42
N ALA A 123 8.38 5.13 4.10
CA ALA A 123 9.28 6.28 4.19
C ALA A 123 9.31 6.98 5.57
N GLY A 124 8.45 6.58 6.52
CA GLY A 124 8.37 7.14 7.87
C GLY A 124 8.70 6.11 8.94
#